data_AF-A0A814QQ36-F1
#
_entry.id   AF-A0A814QQ36-F1
#
_cell.length_a   1.000
_cell.length_b   1.000
_cell.length_c   1.000
_cell.angle_alpha   90.00
_cell.angle_beta   90.00
_cell.angle_gamma   90.00
#
_symmetry.space_group_name_H-M   'P 1'
#
loop_
_entity.id
_entity.type
_entity.pdbx_description
1 polymer ?
#
loop_
_entity_poly.entity_id
_entity_poly.type
_entity_poly.pdbx_seq_one_letter_code
_entity_poly.pdbx_strand_id
1 'polypeptide(L)'
;MHATLPIRTSEHDYENLGVDQQKELLNQAFADARFEAPRLLQDLMDKNEYYFGAIEQVKMRGWSQGQAAVVGDAGYCFTLVTGIGTIIALVGSYILTGEIGRCQDYLEASKRYEMLMRPIVTKAQQILSIDLRIAGPDIIVAITLRNVILDLVIKLVVTRSVSKLLERKAAADTTILPGYDFLLSQKDQ
;
A
#
# COMPACT_ATOMS: atom_id res chain seq x y z
N MET A 1 7.81 -8.18 -20.02
CA MET A 1 8.04 -6.75 -19.73
C MET A 1 6.83 -6.29 -18.93
N HIS A 2 7.03 -5.82 -17.69
CA HIS A 2 5.92 -5.32 -16.86
C HIS A 2 5.98 -3.79 -16.89
N ALA A 3 4.86 -3.15 -17.21
CA ALA A 3 4.72 -1.71 -17.27
C ALA A 3 3.46 -1.30 -16.50
N THR A 4 3.54 -0.19 -15.78
CA THR A 4 2.43 0.39 -15.03
C THR A 4 2.20 1.80 -15.54
N LEU A 5 0.96 2.11 -15.92
CA LEU A 5 0.55 3.40 -16.49
C LEU A 5 -0.40 4.09 -15.50
N PRO A 6 0.10 4.93 -14.57
CA PRO A 6 -0.75 5.60 -13.60
C PRO A 6 -1.50 6.77 -14.25
N ILE A 7 -2.82 6.76 -14.15
CA ILE A 7 -3.68 7.88 -14.56
C ILE A 7 -4.28 8.52 -13.32
N ARG A 8 -4.34 9.83 -13.31
CA ARG A 8 -5.13 10.58 -12.33
C ARG A 8 -6.43 11.02 -12.99
N THR A 9 -7.55 10.52 -12.49
CA THR A 9 -8.89 10.94 -12.91
C THR A 9 -9.70 11.37 -11.69
N SER A 10 -10.61 12.33 -11.88
CA SER A 10 -11.61 12.72 -10.87
C SER A 10 -12.91 11.92 -11.00
N GLU A 11 -13.08 11.20 -12.11
CA GLU A 11 -14.29 10.44 -12.41
C GLU A 11 -14.20 9.02 -11.83
N HIS A 12 -15.25 8.62 -11.10
CA HIS A 12 -15.35 7.32 -10.43
C HIS A 12 -16.09 6.27 -11.29
N ASP A 13 -16.49 6.60 -12.52
CA ASP A 13 -17.24 5.68 -13.40
C ASP A 13 -16.35 4.68 -14.15
N TYR A 14 -15.05 4.64 -13.84
CA TYR A 14 -14.09 3.72 -14.46
C TYR A 14 -14.44 2.24 -14.21
N GLU A 15 -15.16 1.93 -13.12
CA GLU A 15 -15.59 0.58 -12.74
C GLU A 15 -16.58 -0.04 -13.74
N ASN A 16 -17.34 0.80 -14.45
CA ASN A 16 -18.35 0.37 -15.41
C ASN A 16 -17.84 0.35 -16.85
N LEU A 17 -16.58 0.73 -17.08
CA LEU A 17 -16.01 0.78 -18.42
C LEU A 17 -15.74 -0.62 -18.96
N GLY A 18 -16.25 -0.91 -20.15
CA GLY A 18 -15.85 -2.07 -20.93
C GLY A 18 -14.38 -2.00 -21.34
N VAL A 19 -13.79 -3.14 -21.70
CA VAL A 19 -12.37 -3.26 -22.10
C VAL A 19 -11.97 -2.22 -23.15
N ASP A 20 -12.80 -2.03 -24.19
CA ASP A 20 -12.51 -1.05 -25.26
C ASP A 20 -12.52 0.39 -24.75
N GLN A 21 -13.42 0.72 -23.82
CA GLN A 21 -13.50 2.04 -23.22
C GLN A 21 -12.31 2.31 -22.28
N GLN A 22 -11.83 1.30 -21.57
CA GLN A 22 -10.62 1.41 -20.74
C GLN A 22 -9.37 1.65 -21.60
N LYS A 23 -9.24 0.93 -22.73
CA LYS A 23 -8.14 1.11 -23.69
C LYS A 23 -8.17 2.51 -24.31
N GLU A 24 -9.34 2.99 -24.70
CA GLU A 24 -9.50 4.34 -25.22
C GLU A 24 -9.14 5.41 -24.18
N LEU A 25 -9.57 5.24 -22.94
CA LEU A 25 -9.19 6.13 -21.84
C LEU A 25 -7.67 6.17 -21.64
N LEU A 26 -6.99 5.01 -21.70
CA LEU A 26 -5.53 4.93 -21.60
C LEU A 26 -4.86 5.63 -22.80
N ASN A 27 -5.36 5.44 -24.02
CA ASN A 27 -4.83 6.12 -25.21
C ASN A 27 -4.97 7.64 -25.10
N GLN A 28 -6.11 8.14 -24.64
CA GLN A 28 -6.34 9.58 -24.46
C GLN A 28 -5.45 10.16 -23.36
N ALA A 29 -5.34 9.47 -22.21
CA ALA A 29 -4.56 9.94 -21.08
C ALA A 29 -3.04 9.98 -21.34
N PHE A 30 -2.55 9.15 -22.27
CA PHE A 30 -1.14 9.07 -22.64
C PHE A 30 -0.87 9.51 -24.08
N ALA A 31 -1.79 10.23 -24.72
CA ALA A 31 -1.66 10.65 -26.13
C ALA A 31 -0.45 11.55 -26.39
N ASP A 32 -0.06 12.37 -25.41
CA ASP A 32 1.11 13.26 -25.46
C ASP A 32 2.36 12.63 -24.81
N ALA A 33 2.22 11.43 -24.24
CA ALA A 33 3.29 10.73 -23.56
C ALA A 33 4.36 10.27 -24.57
N ARG A 34 5.63 10.54 -24.26
CA ARG A 34 6.77 10.19 -25.11
C ARG A 34 7.44 8.90 -24.64
N PHE A 35 8.61 8.61 -25.18
CA PHE A 35 9.42 7.43 -24.84
C PHE A 35 8.70 6.12 -25.23
N GLU A 36 8.53 5.19 -24.30
CA GLU A 36 7.97 3.87 -24.56
C GLU A 36 6.43 3.85 -24.54
N ALA A 37 5.78 4.93 -24.12
CA ALA A 37 4.33 4.98 -23.99
C ALA A 37 3.59 4.63 -25.31
N PRO A 38 3.95 5.17 -26.49
CA PRO A 38 3.29 4.78 -27.74
C PRO A 38 3.41 3.29 -28.07
N ARG A 39 4.56 2.68 -27.80
CA ARG A 39 4.77 1.24 -28.02
C ARG A 39 3.93 0.40 -27.06
N LEU A 40 3.89 0.79 -25.79
CA LEU A 40 3.10 0.10 -24.76
C LEU A 40 1.59 0.19 -25.03
N LEU A 41 1.11 1.35 -25.49
CA LEU A 41 -0.29 1.54 -25.87
C LEU A 41 -0.66 0.69 -27.09
N GLN A 42 0.22 0.63 -28.11
CA GLN A 42 0.01 -0.25 -29.26
C GLN A 42 -0.06 -1.73 -28.85
N ASP A 43 0.88 -2.19 -28.02
CA ASP A 43 0.88 -3.55 -27.48
C ASP A 43 -0.36 -3.86 -26.63
N LEU A 44 -0.90 -2.86 -25.92
CA LEU A 44 -2.11 -2.98 -25.11
C LEU A 44 -3.36 -3.16 -25.98
N MET A 45 -3.43 -2.54 -27.16
CA MET A 45 -4.57 -2.69 -28.07
C MET A 45 -4.74 -4.16 -28.50
N ASP A 46 -3.63 -4.83 -28.78
CA ASP A 46 -3.61 -6.21 -29.29
C ASP A 46 -3.75 -7.29 -28.19
N LYS A 47 -3.61 -6.91 -26.91
CA LYS A 47 -3.65 -7.85 -25.77
C LYS A 47 -4.86 -7.64 -24.88
N ASN A 48 -5.33 -8.73 -24.28
CA ASN A 48 -6.40 -8.72 -23.27
C ASN A 48 -5.88 -9.04 -21.85
N GLU A 49 -4.59 -9.31 -21.71
CA GLU A 49 -3.95 -9.58 -20.42
C GLU A 49 -3.40 -8.27 -19.84
N TYR A 50 -4.27 -7.50 -19.18
CA TYR A 50 -3.87 -6.33 -18.41
C TYR A 50 -4.76 -6.18 -17.18
N TYR A 51 -4.24 -5.47 -16.17
CA TYR A 51 -5.01 -5.08 -15.00
C TYR A 51 -5.32 -3.59 -15.08
N PHE A 52 -6.59 -3.23 -14.89
CA PHE A 52 -7.05 -1.85 -14.82
C PHE A 52 -7.99 -1.70 -13.62
N GLY A 53 -7.76 -0.63 -12.86
CA GLY A 53 -8.54 -0.34 -11.65
C GLY A 53 -7.92 0.83 -10.92
N ALA A 54 -8.69 1.44 -10.01
CA ALA A 54 -8.15 2.54 -9.24
C ALA A 54 -7.23 2.06 -8.12
N ILE A 55 -6.43 3.03 -7.71
CA ILE A 55 -5.59 2.94 -6.55
C ILE A 55 -6.39 3.47 -5.36
N GLU A 56 -6.89 2.56 -4.53
CA GLU A 56 -7.79 2.89 -3.43
C GLU A 56 -7.28 2.44 -2.06
N GLN A 57 -7.91 2.95 -1.00
CA GLN A 57 -7.69 2.54 0.37
C GLN A 57 -9.02 2.16 1.02
N VAL A 58 -9.04 1.04 1.74
CA VAL A 58 -10.23 0.64 2.52
C VAL A 58 -10.12 1.21 3.94
N LYS A 59 -11.11 2.02 4.33
CA LYS A 59 -11.19 2.63 5.68
C LYS A 59 -12.48 2.23 6.37
N MET A 60 -12.39 1.26 7.27
CA MET A 60 -13.52 0.76 8.05
C MET A 60 -13.50 1.29 9.49
N ARG A 61 -14.71 1.55 10.03
CA ARG A 61 -14.89 1.95 11.43
C ARG A 61 -14.51 0.84 12.41
N GLY A 62 -14.72 -0.41 12.05
CA GLY A 62 -14.29 -1.59 12.79
C GLY A 62 -14.04 -2.74 11.82
N TRP A 63 -13.25 -3.73 12.26
CA TRP A 63 -12.88 -4.90 11.43
C TRP A 63 -13.52 -6.20 11.90
N SER A 64 -14.48 -6.11 12.80
CA SER A 64 -15.19 -7.29 13.28
C SER A 64 -16.66 -6.98 13.53
N GLN A 65 -17.51 -7.99 13.29
CA GLN A 65 -18.92 -7.97 13.59
C GLN A 65 -19.38 -9.38 13.96
N GLY A 66 -19.87 -9.55 15.20
CA GLY A 66 -20.23 -10.87 15.71
C GLY A 66 -19.03 -11.81 15.71
N GLN A 67 -19.17 -12.95 15.03
CA GLN A 67 -18.11 -13.97 14.91
C GLN A 67 -17.28 -13.84 13.61
N ALA A 68 -17.47 -12.76 12.85
CA ALA A 68 -16.71 -12.49 11.63
C ALA A 68 -15.71 -11.36 11.86
N ALA A 69 -14.49 -11.52 11.36
CA ALA A 69 -13.49 -10.46 11.27
C ALA A 69 -12.89 -10.41 9.87
N VAL A 70 -12.52 -9.22 9.43
CA VAL A 70 -11.82 -8.97 8.17
C VAL A 70 -10.34 -8.76 8.44
N VAL A 71 -9.50 -9.31 7.56
CA VAL A 71 -8.05 -9.24 7.66
C VAL A 71 -7.46 -8.91 6.29
N GLY A 72 -6.31 -8.24 6.28
CA GLY A 72 -5.61 -7.83 5.06
C GLY A 72 -6.36 -6.78 4.27
N ASP A 73 -6.26 -6.86 2.94
CA ASP A 73 -6.78 -5.84 2.03
C ASP A 73 -8.30 -5.67 2.14
N ALA A 74 -9.04 -6.72 2.54
CA ALA A 74 -10.48 -6.62 2.77
C ALA A 74 -10.88 -5.64 3.88
N GLY A 75 -10.03 -5.45 4.91
CA GLY A 75 -10.32 -4.58 6.05
C GLY A 75 -9.57 -3.25 6.04
N TYR A 76 -8.35 -3.27 5.52
CA TYR A 76 -7.42 -2.15 5.61
C TYR A 76 -6.43 -2.13 4.44
N CYS A 77 -6.91 -2.41 3.22
CA CYS A 77 -6.11 -2.19 2.01
C CYS A 77 -5.50 -0.79 2.05
N PHE A 78 -4.21 -0.74 1.75
CA PHE A 78 -3.51 0.47 1.42
C PHE A 78 -2.79 0.28 0.11
N THR A 79 -2.78 1.34 -0.66
CA THR A 79 -2.27 1.41 -2.01
C THR A 79 -0.92 0.74 -2.23
N LEU A 80 -0.87 -0.03 -3.32
CA LEU A 80 0.23 -0.84 -3.87
C LEU A 80 1.61 -0.16 -3.90
N VAL A 81 1.67 1.17 -3.85
CA VAL A 81 2.89 1.98 -3.97
C VAL A 81 3.92 1.67 -2.88
N THR A 82 3.50 1.22 -1.70
CA THR A 82 4.43 1.02 -0.58
C THR A 82 4.97 -0.41 -0.48
N GLY A 83 4.34 -1.40 -1.14
CA GLY A 83 4.74 -2.82 -1.05
C GLY A 83 4.59 -3.46 0.35
N ILE A 84 4.01 -2.74 1.32
CA ILE A 84 3.87 -3.21 2.72
C ILE A 84 2.59 -4.08 2.89
N GLY A 85 1.70 -4.13 1.88
CA GLY A 85 0.36 -4.75 1.96
C GLY A 85 0.39 -6.15 2.56
N THR A 86 1.21 -7.01 1.96
CA THR A 86 1.43 -8.39 2.40
C THR A 86 1.94 -8.47 3.83
N ILE A 87 2.85 -7.58 4.23
CA ILE A 87 3.41 -7.58 5.59
C ILE A 87 2.31 -7.29 6.61
N ILE A 88 1.47 -6.28 6.37
CA ILE A 88 0.39 -5.91 7.29
C ILE A 88 -0.73 -6.97 7.28
N ALA A 89 -0.99 -7.61 6.14
CA ALA A 89 -1.89 -8.76 6.09
C ALA A 89 -1.38 -9.92 6.98
N LEU A 90 -0.09 -10.24 6.90
CA LEU A 90 0.55 -11.26 7.75
C LEU A 90 0.52 -10.88 9.23
N VAL A 91 0.90 -9.66 9.58
CA VAL A 91 0.83 -9.16 10.97
C VAL A 91 -0.60 -9.22 11.50
N GLY A 92 -1.58 -8.80 10.69
CA GLY A 92 -2.98 -8.87 11.06
C GLY A 92 -3.46 -10.31 11.31
N SER A 93 -3.09 -11.25 10.44
CA SER A 93 -3.42 -12.66 10.62
C SER A 93 -2.76 -13.25 11.87
N TYR A 94 -1.51 -12.89 12.14
CA TYR A 94 -0.76 -13.30 13.33
C TYR A 94 -1.45 -12.84 14.62
N ILE A 95 -1.77 -11.55 14.70
CA ILE A 95 -2.44 -10.96 15.87
C ILE A 95 -3.85 -11.54 16.03
N LEU A 96 -4.64 -11.63 14.96
CA LEU A 96 -6.01 -12.15 15.03
C LEU A 96 -6.02 -13.59 15.56
N THR A 97 -5.20 -14.46 14.98
CA THR A 97 -5.11 -15.87 15.41
C THR A 97 -4.61 -15.97 16.85
N GLY A 98 -3.62 -15.15 17.20
CA GLY A 98 -3.07 -15.07 18.54
C GLY A 98 -4.09 -14.66 19.60
N GLU A 99 -4.90 -13.63 19.33
CA GLU A 99 -5.95 -13.20 20.26
C GLU A 99 -7.11 -14.20 20.34
N ILE A 100 -7.47 -14.86 19.23
CA ILE A 100 -8.45 -15.95 19.23
C ILE A 100 -7.97 -17.11 20.13
N GLY A 101 -6.69 -17.46 20.07
CA GLY A 101 -6.14 -18.52 20.92
C GLY A 101 -6.00 -18.14 22.40
N ARG A 102 -5.93 -16.84 22.72
CA ARG A 102 -5.76 -16.34 24.08
C ARG A 102 -7.09 -16.14 24.81
N CYS A 103 -8.13 -15.68 24.09
CA CYS A 103 -9.43 -15.35 24.65
C CYS A 103 -10.40 -16.53 24.56
N GLN A 104 -11.34 -16.61 25.50
CA GLN A 104 -12.43 -17.59 25.44
C GLN A 104 -13.61 -17.12 24.59
N ASP A 105 -13.78 -15.80 24.45
CA ASP A 105 -14.83 -15.17 23.65
C ASP A 105 -14.24 -14.50 22.40
N TYR A 106 -14.84 -14.78 21.24
CA TYR A 106 -14.47 -14.17 19.97
C TYR A 106 -14.65 -12.64 19.98
N LEU A 107 -15.66 -12.13 20.69
CA LEU A 107 -15.89 -10.69 20.76
C LEU A 107 -14.78 -9.98 21.55
N GLU A 108 -14.19 -10.65 22.54
CA GLU A 108 -13.03 -10.12 23.24
C GLU A 108 -11.79 -10.17 22.34
N ALA A 109 -11.55 -11.30 21.68
CA ALA A 109 -10.43 -11.47 20.75
C ALA A 109 -10.44 -10.41 19.64
N SER A 110 -11.62 -10.16 19.05
CA SER A 110 -11.77 -9.21 17.93
C SER A 110 -11.53 -7.76 18.35
N LYS A 111 -11.94 -7.38 19.57
CA LYS A 111 -11.64 -6.05 20.15
C LYS A 111 -10.15 -5.87 20.39
N ARG A 112 -9.47 -6.90 20.90
CA ARG A 112 -8.03 -6.87 21.16
C ARG A 112 -7.23 -6.81 19.85
N TYR A 113 -7.64 -7.61 18.87
CA TYR A 113 -7.14 -7.54 17.51
C TYR A 113 -7.23 -6.12 16.93
N GLU A 114 -8.41 -5.50 17.01
CA GLU A 114 -8.61 -4.14 16.51
C GLU A 114 -7.74 -3.12 17.26
N MET A 115 -7.66 -3.23 18.58
CA MET A 115 -6.83 -2.34 19.42
C MET A 115 -5.35 -2.39 19.03
N LEU A 116 -4.81 -3.59 18.77
CA LEU A 116 -3.41 -3.79 18.41
C LEU A 116 -3.12 -3.36 16.96
N MET A 117 -4.04 -3.64 16.04
CA MET A 117 -3.85 -3.33 14.61
C MET A 117 -4.14 -1.88 14.25
N ARG A 118 -5.04 -1.19 14.97
CA ARG A 118 -5.43 0.20 14.65
C ARG A 118 -4.24 1.16 14.52
N PRO A 119 -3.26 1.22 15.45
CA PRO A 119 -2.12 2.13 15.31
C PRO A 119 -1.22 1.76 14.12
N ILE A 120 -1.04 0.46 13.85
CA ILE A 120 -0.21 -0.04 12.73
C ILE A 120 -0.83 0.38 11.40
N VAL A 121 -2.12 0.09 11.22
CA VAL A 121 -2.85 0.43 9.99
C VAL A 121 -2.95 1.95 9.82
N THR A 122 -3.26 2.69 10.89
CA THR A 122 -3.38 4.16 10.82
C THR A 122 -2.05 4.79 10.38
N LYS A 123 -0.91 4.36 10.94
CA LYS A 123 0.42 4.82 10.49
C LYS A 123 0.65 4.48 9.02
N ALA A 124 0.36 3.24 8.61
CA ALA A 124 0.57 2.80 7.23
C ALA A 124 -0.30 3.58 6.22
N GLN A 125 -1.56 3.84 6.55
CA GLN A 125 -2.47 4.60 5.69
C GLN A 125 -2.11 6.09 5.64
N GLN A 126 -1.54 6.65 6.72
CA GLN A 126 -1.05 8.03 6.75
C GLN A 126 0.19 8.26 5.87
N ILE A 127 1.10 7.28 5.78
CA ILE A 127 2.28 7.38 4.90
C ILE A 127 1.86 7.64 3.45
N LEU A 128 0.75 7.03 3.00
CA LEU A 128 0.24 7.29 1.65
C LEU A 128 -0.41 8.67 1.50
N SER A 129 -1.03 9.20 2.57
CA SER A 129 -1.60 10.56 2.52
C SER A 129 -0.54 11.65 2.37
N ILE A 130 0.75 11.31 2.55
CA ILE A 130 1.90 12.08 2.06
C ILE A 130 2.05 11.86 0.55
N ASP A 131 0.96 12.19 -0.13
CA ASP A 131 0.83 12.80 -1.43
C ASP A 131 1.40 12.10 -2.69
N LEU A 132 0.54 11.28 -3.34
CA LEU A 132 0.64 11.06 -4.79
C LEU A 132 0.61 12.38 -5.59
N ARG A 133 0.16 13.53 -5.03
CA ARG A 133 0.28 14.84 -5.71
C ARG A 133 1.71 15.39 -5.69
N ILE A 134 2.62 14.88 -4.85
CA ILE A 134 4.05 15.21 -4.91
C ILE A 134 4.77 14.28 -5.91
N ALA A 135 4.27 13.05 -6.08
CA ALA A 135 4.86 12.05 -6.97
C ALA A 135 4.53 12.27 -8.46
N GLY A 136 3.38 12.87 -8.78
CA GLY A 136 3.03 13.33 -10.13
C GLY A 136 3.38 14.82 -10.29
N PRO A 137 4.49 15.17 -10.96
CA PRO A 137 4.82 16.57 -11.18
C PRO A 137 4.06 17.03 -12.42
N ASP A 138 2.92 17.69 -12.23
CA ASP A 138 2.19 18.37 -13.33
C ASP A 138 2.96 19.62 -13.84
N ILE A 139 4.24 19.78 -13.50
CA ILE A 139 5.08 20.92 -13.87
C ILE A 139 6.50 20.42 -14.13
N ILE A 140 7.01 20.58 -15.36
CA ILE A 140 8.37 20.20 -15.78
C ILE A 140 9.46 20.74 -14.82
N VAL A 141 9.23 21.92 -14.22
CA VAL A 141 10.10 22.53 -13.19
C VAL A 141 10.20 21.68 -11.92
N ALA A 142 9.11 21.04 -11.51
CA ALA A 142 9.07 20.18 -10.34
C ALA A 142 9.90 18.90 -10.55
N ILE A 143 10.00 18.38 -11.79
CA ILE A 143 10.85 17.23 -12.13
C ILE A 143 12.32 17.58 -11.95
N THR A 144 12.73 18.73 -12.51
CA THR A 144 14.11 19.21 -12.40
C THR A 144 14.49 19.51 -10.96
N LEU A 145 13.60 20.17 -10.21
CA LEU A 145 13.81 20.45 -8.79
C LEU A 145 13.91 19.17 -7.96
N ARG A 146 13.03 18.19 -8.21
CA ARG A 146 13.09 16.86 -7.56
C ARG A 146 14.43 16.19 -7.81
N ASN A 147 14.90 16.17 -9.05
CA ASN A 147 16.18 15.53 -9.41
C ASN A 147 17.37 16.23 -8.75
N VAL A 148 17.36 17.56 -8.63
CA VAL A 148 18.40 18.33 -7.92
C VAL A 148 18.36 18.05 -6.42
N ILE A 149 17.18 18.00 -5.80
CA ILE A 149 17.03 17.69 -4.37
C ILE A 149 17.48 16.25 -4.10
N LEU A 150 17.10 15.28 -4.93
CA LEU A 150 17.53 13.90 -4.78
C LEU A 150 19.05 13.76 -4.90
N ASP A 151 19.68 14.43 -5.87
CA ASP A 151 21.13 14.44 -6.02
C ASP A 151 21.83 15.06 -4.79
N LEU A 152 21.28 16.15 -4.24
CA LEU A 152 21.77 16.80 -3.03
C LEU A 152 21.62 15.90 -1.79
N VAL A 153 20.46 15.25 -1.63
CA VAL A 153 20.18 14.32 -0.54
C VAL A 153 21.08 13.09 -0.62
N ILE A 154 21.27 12.51 -1.81
CA ILE A 154 22.21 11.38 -2.00
C ILE A 154 23.62 11.81 -1.58
N LYS A 155 24.08 13.00 -2.01
CA LYS A 155 25.39 13.54 -1.61
C LYS A 155 25.52 13.77 -0.10
N LEU A 156 24.45 14.22 0.57
CA LEU A 156 24.39 14.43 2.03
C LEU A 156 24.18 13.13 2.85
N VAL A 157 23.54 12.12 2.29
CA VAL A 157 23.34 10.81 2.96
C VAL A 157 24.60 9.96 2.85
N VAL A 158 25.35 10.07 1.74
CA VAL A 158 26.68 9.46 1.59
C VAL A 158 27.67 9.97 2.65
N THR A 159 27.46 11.17 3.21
CA THR A 159 28.20 11.57 4.42
C THR A 159 27.75 10.77 5.65
N ARG A 160 28.68 9.95 6.16
CA ARG A 160 28.62 8.97 7.28
C ARG A 160 27.85 9.37 8.56
N SER A 161 27.51 10.64 8.74
CA SER A 161 26.84 11.18 9.92
C SER A 161 25.31 11.09 9.83
N VAL A 162 24.74 11.24 8.63
CA VAL A 162 23.28 11.23 8.42
C VAL A 162 22.74 9.79 8.44
N SER A 163 23.49 8.83 7.91
CA SER A 163 23.13 7.41 7.95
C SER A 163 22.92 6.90 9.38
N LYS A 164 23.79 7.28 10.34
CA LYS A 164 23.65 6.89 11.75
C LYS A 164 22.39 7.43 12.43
N LEU A 165 21.92 8.61 12.02
CA LEU A 165 20.69 9.22 12.54
C LEU A 165 19.45 8.55 11.95
N LEU A 166 19.48 8.22 10.67
CA LEU A 166 18.41 7.46 10.00
C LEU A 166 18.32 6.02 10.54
N GLU A 167 19.44 5.34 10.75
CA GLU A 167 19.50 4.02 11.38
C GLU A 167 18.95 4.03 12.80
N ARG A 168 19.31 5.02 13.62
CA ARG A 168 18.78 5.17 14.98
C ARG A 168 17.27 5.41 15.01
N LYS A 169 16.75 6.20 14.07
CA LYS A 169 15.32 6.50 13.99
C LYS A 169 14.52 5.31 13.43
N ALA A 170 15.08 4.55 12.50
CA ALA A 170 14.51 3.31 12.00
C ALA A 170 14.49 2.19 13.07
N ALA A 171 15.54 2.08 13.89
CA ALA A 171 15.60 1.13 15.00
C ALA A 171 14.63 1.47 16.15
N ALA A 172 14.30 2.75 16.34
CA ALA A 172 13.40 3.22 17.39
C ALA A 172 11.91 2.97 17.13
N ASP A 173 11.49 2.69 15.89
CA ASP A 173 10.08 2.48 15.51
C ASP A 173 9.75 0.99 15.29
N THR A 174 10.45 0.11 16.00
CA THR A 174 10.16 -1.33 15.96
C THR A 174 8.87 -1.59 16.73
N THR A 175 7.78 -1.81 16.00
CA THR A 175 6.52 -2.24 16.61
C THR A 175 6.73 -3.65 17.18
N ILE A 176 6.79 -3.75 18.50
CA ILE A 176 6.94 -5.04 19.19
C ILE A 176 5.61 -5.79 19.05
N LEU A 177 5.63 -6.91 18.33
CA LEU A 177 4.47 -7.79 18.21
C LEU A 177 4.30 -8.61 19.50
N PRO A 178 3.06 -8.91 19.92
CA PRO A 178 2.82 -9.77 21.08
C PRO A 178 3.40 -11.18 20.85
N GLY A 179 3.97 -11.79 21.89
CA GLY A 179 4.35 -13.19 21.87
C GLY A 179 3.14 -14.12 22.02
N TYR A 180 3.02 -15.12 21.16
CA TYR A 180 2.00 -16.17 21.23
C TYR A 180 2.64 -17.58 21.33
N ASP A 181 3.71 -17.71 22.11
CA ASP A 181 4.47 -18.96 22.26
C ASP A 181 3.63 -20.13 22.77
N PHE A 182 2.55 -19.84 23.51
CA PHE A 182 1.59 -20.84 23.99
C PHE A 182 0.87 -21.59 22.86
N LEU A 183 0.75 -20.99 21.66
CA LEU A 183 0.18 -21.66 20.49
C LEU A 183 1.16 -22.66 19.87
N LEU A 184 2.46 -22.46 20.05
CA LEU A 184 3.48 -23.38 19.56
C LEU A 184 3.58 -24.61 20.48
N SER A 185 3.37 -24.44 21.78
CA SER A 185 3.40 -25.55 22.75
C SER A 185 2.25 -26.54 22.65
N GLN A 186 1.16 -26.21 21.94
CA GLN A 186 0.03 -27.12 21.76
C GLN A 186 0.15 -28.06 20.55
N LYS A 187 1.19 -27.88 19.71
CA LYS A 187 1.37 -28.70 18.50
C LYS A 187 2.06 -30.04 18.76
N ASP A 188 2.64 -30.20 19.96
CA ASP A 188 3.37 -31.41 20.39
C ASP A 188 2.51 -32.35 21.27
N GLN A 189 1.19 -32.16 21.30
CA GLN A 189 0.20 -33.06 21.92
C GLN A 189 -0.75 -33.62 20.85
#